data_AF-A0A2D7N9Z1-F1
#
_entry.id   AF-A0A2D7N9Z1-F1
#
_cell.length_a   1.000
_cell.length_b   1.000
_cell.length_c   1.000
_cell.angle_alpha   90.00
_cell.angle_beta   90.00
_cell.angle_gamma   90.00
#
_symmetry.space_group_name_H-M   'P 1'
#
loop_
_entity.id
_entity.type
_entity.pdbx_description
1 polymer ?
#
loop_
_entity_poly.entity_id
_entity_poly.type
_entity_poly.pdbx_seq_one_letter_code
_entity_poly.pdbx_strand_id
1 'polypeptide(L)'
;MTRKLTEKQQMFLNVLFDECGGDILLAKRMAGYADSYSTSEVVKSIKEEILEATQMYMARNAPKAAMAIVGGLHDPTELGIRDKVASAKELLDRTGLVKTEKMQVEAKGGVMLMPAKALELECDCEESKEICDCDD
;
A
#
# COMPACT_ATOMS: atom_id res chain seq x y z
N MET A 1 -2.72 2.05 19.45
CA MET A 1 -2.57 2.31 20.90
C MET A 1 -1.19 2.90 21.11
N THR A 2 -1.10 4.22 21.26
CA THR A 2 0.14 4.99 21.31
C THR A 2 0.97 4.58 22.52
N ARG A 3 2.02 3.77 22.30
CA ARG A 3 3.03 3.53 23.33
C ARG A 3 3.63 4.89 23.67
N LYS A 4 3.63 5.27 24.96
CA LYS A 4 4.38 6.45 25.39
C LYS A 4 5.86 6.16 25.18
N LEU A 5 6.44 6.71 24.11
CA LEU A 5 7.89 6.66 23.92
C LEU A 5 8.57 7.39 25.07
N THR A 6 9.69 6.83 25.51
CA THR A 6 10.62 7.55 26.38
C THR A 6 11.26 8.70 25.60
N GLU A 7 11.67 9.75 26.31
CA GLU A 7 12.32 10.93 25.72
C GLU A 7 13.55 10.55 24.88
N LYS A 8 14.33 9.56 25.34
CA LYS A 8 15.49 9.04 24.61
C LYS A 8 15.12 8.31 23.32
N GLN A 9 14.00 7.61 23.29
CA GLN A 9 13.51 6.94 22.07
C GLN A 9 13.03 7.95 21.03
N GLN A 10 12.39 9.04 21.46
CA GLN A 10 12.00 10.13 20.56
C GLN A 10 13.22 10.85 19.98
N MET A 11 14.20 11.19 20.82
CA MET A 11 15.47 11.77 20.33
C MET A 11 16.18 10.83 19.35
N PHE A 12 16.21 9.53 19.65
CA PHE A 12 16.78 8.54 18.75
C PHE A 12 16.11 8.54 17.38
N LEU A 13 14.77 8.56 17.32
CA LEU A 13 14.05 8.62 16.04
C LEU A 13 14.34 9.91 15.28
N ASN A 14 14.32 11.06 15.95
CA ASN A 14 14.59 12.34 15.30
C ASN A 14 15.99 12.37 14.70
N VAL A 15 17.00 11.98 15.49
CA VAL A 15 18.40 11.99 15.06
C VAL A 15 18.66 10.94 13.97
N LEU A 16 17.97 9.79 14.01
CA LEU A 16 18.10 8.76 12.98
C LEU A 16 17.76 9.28 11.58
N PHE A 17 16.72 10.11 11.47
CA PHE A 17 16.23 10.63 10.19
C PHE A 17 16.75 12.03 9.82
N ASP A 18 17.21 12.84 10.77
CA ASP A 18 17.69 14.20 10.52
C ASP A 18 19.20 14.25 10.24
N GLU A 19 20.01 13.68 11.13
CA GLU A 19 21.48 13.81 11.09
C GLU A 19 22.22 12.53 10.69
N CYS A 20 21.69 11.36 11.06
CA CYS A 20 22.41 10.09 10.88
C CYS A 20 22.14 9.39 9.55
N GLY A 21 21.18 9.84 8.75
CA GLY A 21 20.86 9.18 7.47
C GLY A 21 20.53 7.68 7.59
N GLY A 22 20.05 7.22 8.75
CA GLY A 22 19.78 5.81 9.03
C GLY A 22 20.88 5.04 9.79
N ASP A 23 22.00 5.66 10.14
CA ASP A 23 23.06 5.02 10.94
C ASP A 23 22.67 4.86 12.42
N ILE A 24 22.37 3.62 12.80
CA ILE A 24 21.86 3.24 14.13
C ILE A 24 22.91 3.49 15.23
N LEU A 25 24.19 3.29 14.92
CA LEU A 25 25.28 3.49 15.89
C LEU A 25 25.52 4.96 16.21
N LEU A 26 25.50 5.81 15.19
CA LEU A 26 25.64 7.27 15.36
C LEU A 26 24.40 7.84 16.05
N ALA A 27 23.20 7.40 15.65
CA ALA A 27 21.96 7.82 16.28
C ALA A 27 21.90 7.41 17.76
N LYS A 28 22.45 6.24 18.11
CA LYS A 28 22.54 5.79 19.51
C LYS A 28 23.40 6.74 20.35
N ARG A 29 24.57 7.14 19.85
CA ARG A 29 25.48 8.04 20.56
C ARG A 29 24.86 9.42 20.75
N MET A 30 24.25 9.96 19.70
CA MET A 30 23.65 11.29 19.74
C MET A 30 22.35 11.34 20.55
N ALA A 31 21.60 10.24 20.63
CA ALA A 31 20.44 10.11 21.54
C ALA A 31 20.83 9.87 23.01
N GLY A 32 22.12 9.84 23.35
CA GLY A 32 22.60 9.74 24.73
C GLY A 32 22.43 8.36 25.36
N TYR A 33 22.51 7.29 24.56
CA TYR A 33 22.65 5.91 25.05
C TYR A 33 24.13 5.56 25.24
N ALA A 34 24.42 4.68 26.20
CA ALA A 34 25.78 4.16 26.39
C ALA A 34 26.23 3.32 25.17
N ASP A 35 27.50 3.44 24.77
CA ASP A 35 28.07 2.65 23.67
C ASP A 35 27.97 1.13 23.89
N SER A 36 27.98 0.69 25.16
CA SER A 36 27.83 -0.71 25.57
C SER A 36 26.39 -1.23 25.53
N TYR A 37 25.39 -0.34 25.45
CA TYR A 37 23.98 -0.77 25.38
C TYR A 37 23.66 -1.35 24.01
N SER A 38 22.90 -2.46 23.99
CA SER A 38 22.55 -3.18 22.77
C SER A 38 21.62 -2.34 21.89
N THR A 39 22.09 -1.97 20.70
CA THR A 39 21.29 -1.30 19.66
C THR A 39 20.06 -2.16 19.29
N SER A 40 20.22 -3.47 19.27
CA SER A 40 19.15 -4.42 18.91
C SER A 40 17.98 -4.39 19.89
N GLU A 41 18.22 -4.15 21.17
CA GLU A 41 17.17 -4.06 22.19
C GLU A 41 16.38 -2.76 22.07
N VAL A 42 17.07 -1.65 21.83
CA VAL A 42 16.42 -0.35 21.53
C VAL A 42 15.52 -0.52 20.31
N VAL A 43 16.07 -0.95 19.17
CA VAL A 43 15.32 -1.07 17.90
C VAL A 43 14.12 -2.02 18.04
N LYS A 44 14.25 -3.14 18.74
CA LYS A 44 13.13 -4.07 18.98
C LYS A 44 11.97 -3.42 19.71
N SER A 45 12.27 -2.52 20.67
CA SER A 45 11.24 -1.84 21.47
C SER A 45 10.47 -0.77 20.69
N ILE A 46 11.08 -0.14 19.69
CA ILE A 46 10.51 0.96 18.88
C ILE A 46 10.30 0.59 17.41
N LYS A 47 10.29 -0.70 17.07
CA LYS A 47 10.17 -1.18 15.68
C LYS A 47 8.96 -0.61 14.93
N GLU A 48 7.82 -0.51 15.61
CA GLU A 48 6.55 -0.06 15.01
C GLU A 48 6.62 1.43 14.66
N GLU A 49 7.22 2.21 15.56
CA GLU A 49 7.42 3.66 15.39
C GLU A 49 8.47 3.97 14.32
N ILE A 50 9.52 3.16 14.21
CA ILE A 50 10.50 3.28 13.13
C ILE A 50 9.81 3.07 11.77
N LEU A 51 8.91 2.09 11.67
CA LEU A 51 8.18 1.83 10.43
C LEU A 51 7.26 2.99 10.05
N GLU A 52 6.50 3.52 11.01
CA GLU A 52 5.63 4.68 10.80
C GLU A 52 6.46 5.93 10.40
N ALA A 53 7.54 6.22 11.13
CA ALA A 53 8.44 7.32 10.83
C ALA A 53 9.11 7.16 9.46
N THR A 54 9.47 5.94 9.06
CA THR A 54 10.03 5.65 7.73
C THR A 54 9.01 5.89 6.63
N GLN A 55 7.75 5.48 6.82
CA GLN A 55 6.69 5.75 5.86
C GLN A 55 6.46 7.26 5.68
N MET A 56 6.46 8.01 6.78
CA MET A 56 6.39 9.48 6.76
C MET A 56 7.61 10.10 6.08
N TYR A 57 8.81 9.55 6.31
CA TYR A 57 10.05 9.99 5.67
C TYR A 57 10.03 9.73 4.15
N MET A 58 9.52 8.58 3.71
CA MET A 58 9.33 8.29 2.29
C MET A 58 8.31 9.24 1.65
N ALA A 59 7.19 9.53 2.33
CA ALA A 59 6.21 10.50 1.86
C ALA A 59 6.80 11.92 1.74
N ARG A 60 7.68 12.33 2.68
CA ARG A 60 8.40 13.61 2.61
C ARG A 60 9.39 13.69 1.44
N ASN A 61 9.99 12.55 1.07
CA ASN A 61 10.95 12.48 -0.03
C ASN A 61 10.32 12.20 -1.40
N ALA A 62 9.07 11.74 -1.45
CA ALA A 62 8.34 11.51 -2.70
C ALA A 62 8.29 12.75 -3.62
N PRO A 63 8.02 13.99 -3.13
CA PRO A 63 8.09 15.18 -3.97
C PRO A 63 9.48 15.42 -4.58
N LYS A 64 10.56 15.15 -3.82
CA LYS A 64 11.93 15.28 -4.31
C LYS A 64 12.25 14.23 -5.37
N ALA A 65 11.74 13.00 -5.22
CA ALA A 65 11.83 11.97 -6.24
C ALA A 65 11.07 12.36 -7.51
N ALA A 66 9.87 12.94 -7.40
CA ALA A 66 9.11 13.45 -8.54
C ALA A 66 9.86 14.58 -9.27
N MET A 67 10.45 15.52 -8.53
CA MET A 67 11.29 16.58 -9.12
C MET A 67 12.54 16.03 -9.80
N ALA A 68 13.17 14.98 -9.26
CA ALA A 68 14.32 14.33 -9.91
C ALA A 68 13.94 13.69 -11.25
N ILE A 69 12.73 13.12 -11.35
CA ILE A 69 12.20 12.58 -12.62
C ILE A 69 11.95 13.70 -13.64
N VAL A 70 11.34 14.80 -13.21
CA VAL A 70 11.09 15.96 -14.08
C VAL A 70 12.38 16.65 -14.50
N GLY A 71 13.36 16.80 -13.60
CA GLY A 71 14.68 17.33 -13.91
C GLY A 71 15.44 16.47 -14.91
N GLY A 72 15.39 15.14 -14.76
CA GLY A 72 15.97 14.21 -15.74
C GLY A 72 15.32 14.24 -17.11
N LEU A 73 14.08 14.74 -17.24
CA LEU A 73 13.41 14.99 -18.52
C LEU A 73 13.91 16.28 -19.19
N HIS A 74 14.28 17.29 -18.40
CA HIS A 74 14.72 18.60 -18.91
C HIS A 74 16.21 18.64 -19.28
N ASP A 75 17.08 17.98 -18.51
CA ASP A 75 18.52 17.93 -18.77
C ASP A 75 18.99 16.48 -18.92
N PRO A 76 18.84 15.85 -20.10
CA PRO A 76 19.21 14.45 -20.34
C PRO A 76 20.74 14.21 -20.41
N THR A 77 21.56 15.24 -20.14
CA THR A 77 23.01 15.20 -20.30
C THR A 77 23.78 14.75 -19.05
N GLU A 78 23.13 14.59 -17.89
CA GLU A 78 23.82 14.05 -16.72
C GLU A 78 24.03 12.52 -16.83
N LEU A 79 25.26 12.09 -16.60
CA LEU A 79 25.59 10.67 -16.43
C LEU A 79 24.87 10.12 -15.18
N GLY A 80 24.17 9.00 -15.34
CA GLY A 80 23.44 8.33 -14.25
C GLY A 80 21.98 8.76 -14.06
N ILE A 81 21.40 9.57 -14.97
CA ILE A 81 19.95 9.91 -14.92
C ILE A 81 19.09 8.66 -14.96
N ARG A 82 19.48 7.64 -15.74
CA ARG A 82 18.72 6.39 -15.84
C ARG A 82 18.58 5.72 -14.47
N ASP A 83 19.66 5.67 -13.69
CA ASP A 83 19.69 5.09 -12.36
C ASP A 83 18.97 5.98 -11.32
N LYS A 84 19.14 7.31 -11.40
CA LYS A 84 18.41 8.26 -10.55
C LYS A 84 16.90 8.19 -10.78
N VAL A 85 16.47 8.16 -12.03
CA VAL A 85 15.05 8.08 -12.43
C VAL A 85 14.46 6.72 -12.08
N ALA A 86 15.21 5.62 -12.27
CA ALA A 86 14.79 4.29 -11.85
C ALA A 86 14.59 4.20 -10.33
N SER A 87 15.54 4.75 -9.56
CA SER A 87 15.47 4.81 -8.10
C SER A 87 14.33 5.70 -7.61
N ALA A 88 14.13 6.87 -8.23
CA ALA A 88 13.03 7.77 -7.92
C ALA A 88 11.67 7.14 -8.21
N LYS A 89 11.55 6.40 -9.31
CA LYS A 89 10.34 5.65 -9.67
C LYS A 89 10.01 4.56 -8.65
N GLU A 90 10.99 3.75 -8.26
CA GLU A 90 10.82 2.70 -7.24
C GLU A 90 10.32 3.27 -5.90
N LEU A 91 10.82 4.44 -5.49
CA LEU A 91 10.34 5.13 -4.29
C LEU A 91 8.89 5.59 -4.43
N LEU A 92 8.53 6.22 -5.57
CA LEU A 92 7.17 6.72 -5.81
C LEU A 92 6.14 5.57 -5.90
N ASP A 93 6.49 4.47 -6.56
CA ASP A 93 5.66 3.27 -6.66
C ASP A 93 5.35 2.69 -5.27
N ARG A 94 6.32 2.70 -4.35
CA ARG A 94 6.14 2.24 -2.96
C ARG A 94 5.33 3.21 -2.09
N THR A 95 5.35 4.51 -2.40
CA THR A 95 4.46 5.48 -1.73
C THR A 95 3.00 5.40 -2.18
N GLY A 96 2.67 4.53 -3.14
CA GLY A 96 1.29 4.26 -3.55
C GLY A 96 0.70 5.27 -4.53
N LEU A 97 1.51 6.21 -5.06
CA LEU A 97 1.03 7.24 -5.99
C LEU A 97 0.63 6.69 -7.38
N VAL A 98 1.15 5.51 -7.77
CA VAL A 98 1.01 5.00 -9.15
C VAL A 98 0.00 3.86 -9.27
N LYS A 99 -0.35 3.16 -8.19
CA LYS A 99 -1.27 2.02 -8.23
C LYS A 99 -2.31 2.11 -7.14
N THR A 100 -3.35 2.91 -7.38
CA THR A 100 -4.67 2.51 -6.88
C THR A 100 -5.03 1.23 -7.63
N GLU A 101 -4.92 0.07 -6.99
CA GLU A 101 -5.55 -1.14 -7.54
C GLU A 101 -7.02 -0.81 -7.74
N LYS A 102 -7.44 -0.73 -9.00
CA LYS A 102 -8.85 -0.83 -9.35
C LYS A 102 -9.24 -2.24 -8.96
N MET A 103 -9.78 -2.40 -7.75
CA MET A 103 -10.45 -3.63 -7.33
C MET A 103 -11.64 -3.80 -8.29
N GLN A 104 -11.41 -4.46 -9.41
CA GLN A 104 -12.48 -5.01 -10.23
C GLN A 104 -13.09 -6.14 -9.40
N VAL A 105 -14.06 -5.76 -8.58
CA VAL A 105 -15.02 -6.70 -8.03
C VAL A 105 -15.88 -7.11 -9.22
N GLU A 106 -15.39 -8.05 -10.03
CA GLU A 106 -16.30 -8.87 -10.81
C GLU A 106 -17.21 -9.54 -9.78
N ALA A 107 -18.44 -9.04 -9.69
CA ALA A 107 -19.48 -9.61 -8.87
C ALA A 107 -19.74 -11.06 -9.34
N LYS A 108 -18.95 -12.02 -8.83
CA LYS A 108 -19.18 -13.46 -8.93
C LYS A 108 -20.36 -13.89 -8.06
N GLY A 109 -21.47 -13.19 -8.22
CA GLY A 109 -22.71 -13.37 -7.48
C GLY A 109 -23.92 -12.89 -8.27
N GLY A 110 -23.82 -12.88 -9.61
CA GLY A 110 -25.00 -12.79 -10.48
C GLY A 110 -25.85 -14.05 -10.27
N VAL A 111 -26.67 -14.06 -9.23
CA VAL A 111 -27.77 -15.01 -9.10
C VAL A 111 -28.75 -14.66 -10.22
N MET A 112 -28.65 -15.41 -11.32
CA MET A 112 -29.71 -15.50 -12.32
C MET A 112 -30.89 -16.19 -11.64
N LEU A 113 -31.80 -15.39 -11.10
CA LEU A 113 -33.14 -15.86 -10.78
C LEU A 113 -33.84 -16.11 -12.13
N MET A 114 -33.69 -17.32 -12.67
CA MET A 114 -34.59 -17.76 -13.73
C MET A 114 -36.00 -17.79 -13.13
N PRO A 115 -37.01 -17.13 -13.73
CA PRO A 115 -38.37 -17.35 -13.31
C PRO A 115 -38.66 -18.85 -13.41
N ALA A 116 -39.25 -19.41 -12.35
CA ALA A 116 -39.57 -20.82 -12.28
C ALA A 116 -40.32 -21.25 -13.55
N LYS A 117 -39.90 -22.40 -14.13
CA LYS A 117 -40.56 -23.05 -15.24
C LYS A 117 -42.03 -23.22 -14.87
N ALA A 118 -42.90 -22.44 -15.52
CA ALA A 118 -44.33 -22.67 -15.45
C ALA A 118 -44.56 -24.12 -15.90
N LEU A 119 -45.24 -24.89 -15.06
CA LEU A 119 -45.90 -26.10 -15.50
C LEU A 119 -46.89 -25.67 -16.59
N GLU A 120 -46.63 -26.09 -17.84
CA GLU A 120 -47.59 -26.14 -18.94
C GLU A 120 -47.72 -27.65 -19.32
N LEU A 121 -48.94 -28.24 -19.20
CA LEU A 121 -49.37 -29.63 -19.50
C LEU A 121 -49.96 -29.55 -20.91
N GLU A 122 -49.29 -29.93 -21.96
CA GLU A 122 -49.96 -30.50 -23.16
C GLU A 122 -51.46 -30.15 -23.52
N CYS A 123 -51.86 -29.10 -24.26
CA CYS A 123 -53.26 -28.80 -24.71
C CYS A 123 -53.24 -27.88 -25.95
N ASP A 124 -52.61 -28.38 -26.99
CA ASP A 124 -52.54 -27.82 -28.34
C ASP A 124 -53.91 -27.29 -28.81
N CYS A 125 -54.02 -25.97 -29.04
CA CYS A 125 -54.95 -25.33 -29.98
C CYS A 125 -54.47 -23.88 -30.14
N GLU A 126 -54.18 -23.46 -31.37
CA GLU A 126 -53.72 -22.12 -31.74
C GLU A 126 -54.26 -21.01 -30.81
N GLU A 127 -53.31 -20.33 -30.17
CA GLU A 127 -53.50 -19.30 -29.14
C GLU A 127 -53.88 -19.83 -27.75
N SER A 128 -52.82 -20.04 -26.94
CA SER A 128 -52.80 -20.15 -25.47
C SER A 128 -53.31 -21.44 -24.81
N LYS A 129 -52.38 -22.05 -24.06
CA LYS A 129 -52.48 -23.08 -23.02
C LYS A 129 -52.31 -24.50 -23.49
N GLU A 130 -51.16 -25.05 -23.13
CA GLU A 130 -51.05 -26.47 -22.84
C GLU A 130 -51.05 -26.58 -21.28
N ILE A 131 -52.19 -26.89 -20.58
CA ILE A 131 -52.20 -27.55 -19.22
C ILE A 131 -53.44 -28.49 -18.91
N CYS A 132 -53.96 -29.40 -19.77
CA CYS A 132 -55.10 -30.28 -19.36
C CYS A 132 -55.20 -31.68 -20.03
N ASP A 133 -54.71 -32.70 -19.32
CA ASP A 133 -55.14 -34.10 -19.45
C ASP A 133 -56.46 -34.27 -18.66
N CYS A 134 -57.51 -34.74 -19.32
CA CYS A 134 -58.80 -35.11 -18.74
C CYS A 134 -58.75 -36.58 -18.35
N ASP A 135 -58.84 -36.89 -17.05
CA ASP A 135 -59.31 -38.22 -16.60
C ASP A 135 -60.07 -38.07 -15.27
N ASP A 136 -61.34 -38.50 -15.32
CA ASP A 136 -62.48 -38.54 -14.37
C ASP A 136 -63.13 -37.21 -13.89
#